data_AF-A0A4U6BV24-F1
#
_entry.id   AF-A0A4U6BV24-F1
#
_cell.length_a   1.000
_cell.length_b   1.000
_cell.length_c   1.000
_cell.angle_alpha   90.00
_cell.angle_beta   90.00
_cell.angle_gamma   90.00
#
_symmetry.space_group_name_H-M   'P 1'
#
loop_
_entity.id
_entity.type
_entity.pdbx_description
1 polymer ?
#
loop_
_entity_poly.entity_id
_entity_poly.type
_entity_poly.pdbx_seq_one_letter_code
_entity_poly.pdbx_strand_id
1 'polypeptide(L)'
;MGDRRRGRLQRLDKLLALGGRFVDGEGRQSLLEMVIHNQSLTLQIDRSWDEVLLRTAQLRPKHSQAALLTWTLEPPAIDAGVPAEVAAVVSEVATFLGSVAFRIFFPDDLPTGMIVLCAPKRWLPVALYQRFTRSWPADIAVAAEAAAAAEMFLQDWQLQGQMALVLGAKGLEEETLDRLRKARNWNKMSFPTGVRLLVAPAVDGDGILLATHSAPEMDRVLGLMSAAFARAGLPCTMVGPPETTLQSNQPR
;
A
#
# COMPACT_ATOMS: atom_id res chain seq x y z
N MET A 1 -21.74 -28.29 5.48
CA MET A 1 -21.44 -27.72 4.16
C MET A 1 -19.98 -27.96 3.83
N GLY A 2 -19.68 -29.09 3.18
CA GLY A 2 -18.31 -29.44 2.83
C GLY A 2 -18.34 -30.49 1.73
N ASP A 3 -18.29 -30.06 0.47
CA ASP A 3 -17.89 -30.93 -0.64
C ASP A 3 -17.68 -30.17 -1.97
N ARG A 4 -16.77 -29.18 -2.00
CA ARG A 4 -16.37 -28.51 -3.27
C ARG A 4 -14.86 -28.35 -3.48
N ARG A 5 -14.01 -28.84 -2.56
CA ARG A 5 -12.55 -28.67 -2.64
C ARG A 5 -11.79 -29.87 -3.24
N ARG A 6 -12.43 -31.02 -3.50
CA ARG A 6 -11.74 -32.21 -4.05
C ARG A 6 -11.56 -32.24 -5.58
N GLY A 7 -12.33 -31.43 -6.32
CA GLY A 7 -12.30 -31.48 -7.81
C GLY A 7 -11.14 -30.74 -8.48
N ARG A 8 -10.42 -29.86 -7.77
CA ARG A 8 -9.35 -29.02 -8.37
C ARG A 8 -7.95 -29.65 -8.32
N LEU A 9 -7.71 -30.56 -7.38
CA LEU A 9 -6.40 -31.23 -7.23
C LEU A 9 -6.20 -32.36 -8.25
N GLN A 10 -7.26 -33.02 -8.71
CA GLN A 10 -7.12 -34.11 -9.71
C GLN A 10 -6.83 -33.63 -11.15
N ARG A 11 -6.95 -32.34 -11.45
CA ARG A 11 -6.62 -31.79 -12.79
C ARG A 11 -5.16 -31.35 -12.93
N LEU A 12 -4.44 -31.13 -11.84
CA LEU A 12 -3.01 -30.78 -11.87
C LEU A 12 -2.11 -32.02 -11.99
N ASP A 13 -2.50 -33.14 -11.36
CA ASP A 13 -1.74 -34.40 -11.50
C ASP A 13 -1.81 -35.00 -12.91
N LYS A 14 -2.91 -34.73 -13.65
CA LYS A 14 -3.08 -35.25 -15.01
C LYS A 14 -2.30 -34.49 -16.08
N LEU A 15 -1.88 -33.25 -15.80
CA LEU A 15 -0.99 -32.48 -16.68
C LEU A 15 0.49 -32.78 -16.43
N LEU A 16 0.83 -33.32 -15.25
CA LEU A 16 2.20 -33.77 -14.93
C LEU A 16 2.48 -35.21 -15.41
N ALA A 17 1.45 -36.01 -15.68
CA ALA A 17 1.59 -37.41 -16.09
C ALA A 17 1.87 -37.62 -17.60
N LEU A 18 1.85 -36.58 -18.44
CA LEU A 18 2.10 -36.69 -19.89
C LEU A 18 3.48 -36.17 -20.34
N GLY A 19 4.33 -35.73 -19.41
CA GLY A 19 5.67 -35.20 -19.68
C GLY A 19 6.79 -36.11 -19.20
N GLY A 20 6.73 -37.40 -19.47
CA GLY A 20 7.83 -38.32 -19.16
C GLY A 20 8.92 -38.26 -20.22
N ARG A 21 10.08 -37.69 -19.89
CA ARG A 21 11.44 -38.18 -20.23
C ARG A 21 12.52 -37.30 -19.60
N PHE A 22 13.20 -37.88 -18.60
CA PHE A 22 14.60 -37.68 -18.20
C PHE A 22 15.31 -36.39 -18.66
N VAL A 23 15.48 -35.43 -17.74
CA VAL A 23 16.67 -34.57 -17.62
C VAL A 23 16.86 -34.28 -16.14
N ASP A 24 18.11 -34.40 -15.67
CA ASP A 24 18.52 -34.37 -14.27
C ASP A 24 18.10 -33.12 -13.48
N GLY A 25 17.86 -33.31 -12.18
CA GLY A 25 17.21 -32.39 -11.25
C GLY A 25 17.96 -31.09 -10.90
N GLU A 26 19.12 -30.82 -11.48
CA GLU A 26 19.89 -29.58 -11.21
C GLU A 26 19.61 -28.46 -12.22
N GLY A 27 18.99 -28.75 -13.38
CA GLY A 27 18.77 -27.75 -14.44
C GLY A 27 17.48 -26.92 -14.31
N ARG A 28 16.49 -27.37 -13.53
CA ARG A 28 15.17 -26.68 -13.41
C ARG A 28 15.14 -25.56 -12.38
N GLN A 29 15.95 -25.63 -11.32
CA GLN A 29 16.13 -24.49 -10.41
C GLN A 29 16.86 -23.35 -11.11
N SER A 30 17.87 -23.66 -11.92
CA SER A 30 18.61 -22.66 -12.71
C SER A 30 17.72 -21.90 -13.70
N LEU A 31 16.76 -22.55 -14.37
CA LEU A 31 15.87 -21.84 -15.32
C LEU A 31 14.79 -20.97 -14.65
N LEU A 32 14.29 -21.36 -13.48
CA LEU A 32 13.35 -20.52 -12.72
C LEU A 32 14.06 -19.35 -12.02
N GLU A 33 15.26 -19.57 -11.48
CA GLU A 33 16.11 -18.49 -10.93
C GLU A 33 16.64 -17.54 -12.02
N MET A 34 16.93 -18.06 -13.22
CA MET A 34 17.41 -17.27 -14.36
C MET A 34 16.29 -16.49 -15.06
N VAL A 35 15.03 -16.91 -14.97
CA VAL A 35 13.87 -16.12 -15.45
C VAL A 35 13.46 -15.05 -14.45
N ILE A 36 13.67 -15.26 -13.15
CA ILE A 36 13.41 -14.23 -12.11
C ILE A 36 14.44 -13.08 -12.21
N HIS A 37 15.65 -13.33 -12.73
CA HIS A 37 16.72 -12.33 -12.84
C HIS A 37 16.67 -11.41 -14.07
N ASN A 38 15.63 -11.49 -14.91
CA ASN A 38 15.56 -10.69 -16.14
C ASN A 38 14.33 -9.77 -16.22
N GLN A 39 13.66 -9.52 -15.09
CA GLN A 39 12.64 -8.50 -15.04
C GLN A 39 13.27 -7.13 -14.83
N SER A 40 13.13 -6.23 -15.80
CA SER A 40 13.51 -4.83 -15.59
C SER A 40 12.35 -4.09 -14.92
N LEU A 41 12.63 -3.47 -13.78
CA LEU A 41 11.68 -2.67 -13.00
C LEU A 41 12.02 -1.19 -13.20
N THR A 42 11.10 -0.44 -13.79
CA THR A 42 11.21 1.02 -13.93
C THR A 42 10.23 1.70 -12.98
N LEU A 43 10.69 2.67 -12.19
CA LEU A 43 9.87 3.42 -11.26
C LEU A 43 9.71 4.87 -11.69
N GLN A 44 8.51 5.42 -11.51
CA GLN A 44 8.22 6.82 -11.76
C GLN A 44 7.40 7.40 -10.61
N ILE A 45 7.76 8.59 -10.15
CA ILE A 45 6.98 9.40 -9.21
C ILE A 45 6.44 10.62 -9.96
N ASP A 46 5.12 10.68 -10.11
CA ASP A 46 4.41 11.79 -10.75
C ASP A 46 3.82 12.74 -9.69
N ARG A 47 4.31 13.98 -9.66
CA ARG A 47 3.80 15.08 -8.82
C ARG A 47 2.57 15.78 -9.41
N SER A 48 2.40 15.69 -10.73
CA SER A 48 1.28 16.28 -11.46
C SER A 48 0.04 15.39 -11.46
N TRP A 49 -0.08 14.51 -10.46
CA TRP A 49 -1.21 13.60 -10.33
C TRP A 49 -2.54 14.37 -10.35
N ASP A 50 -3.34 14.09 -11.39
CA ASP A 50 -4.69 14.62 -11.58
C ASP A 50 -5.72 13.52 -11.29
N GLU A 51 -6.58 13.82 -10.32
CA GLU A 51 -7.71 13.01 -9.86
C GLU A 51 -8.61 12.52 -11.01
N VAL A 52 -8.80 13.37 -12.03
CA VAL A 52 -9.74 13.15 -13.13
C VAL A 52 -9.18 12.15 -14.14
N LEU A 53 -7.88 12.17 -14.39
CA LEU A 53 -7.25 11.35 -15.43
C LEU A 53 -7.04 9.90 -14.99
N LEU A 54 -6.81 9.66 -13.69
CA LEU A 54 -6.35 8.36 -13.19
C LEU A 54 -7.37 7.61 -12.33
N ARG A 55 -8.66 8.00 -12.40
CA ARG A 55 -9.80 7.34 -11.70
C ARG A 55 -9.60 7.14 -10.19
N THR A 56 -8.70 7.89 -9.59
CA THR A 56 -8.29 7.76 -8.18
C THR A 56 -8.73 8.96 -7.34
N ALA A 57 -9.58 9.84 -7.92
CA ALA A 57 -10.27 10.94 -7.24
C ALA A 57 -10.91 10.56 -5.90
N GLN A 58 -11.35 9.30 -5.77
CA GLN A 58 -11.97 8.82 -4.55
C GLN A 58 -10.99 8.43 -3.46
N LEU A 59 -9.66 8.60 -3.62
CA LEU A 59 -8.67 8.18 -2.61
C LEU A 59 -7.93 9.35 -1.94
N ARG A 60 -7.97 10.55 -2.52
CA ARG A 60 -7.27 11.72 -1.99
C ARG A 60 -8.06 12.39 -0.87
N PRO A 61 -7.48 12.55 0.33
CA PRO A 61 -8.07 13.40 1.36
C PRO A 61 -8.16 14.84 0.88
N LYS A 62 -9.25 15.54 1.24
CA LYS A 62 -9.40 16.96 0.91
C LYS A 62 -8.23 17.78 1.45
N HIS A 63 -7.79 18.79 0.69
CA HIS A 63 -6.71 19.73 1.05
C HIS A 63 -5.35 19.06 1.32
N SER A 64 -5.08 17.92 0.70
CA SER A 64 -3.77 17.25 0.76
C SER A 64 -2.94 17.54 -0.48
N GLN A 65 -1.62 17.39 -0.37
CA GLN A 65 -0.75 17.24 -1.53
C GLN A 65 -0.65 15.75 -1.89
N ALA A 66 -0.55 15.45 -3.18
CA ALA A 66 -0.53 14.08 -3.67
C ALA A 66 0.58 13.86 -4.69
N ALA A 67 1.13 12.66 -4.70
CA ALA A 67 2.04 12.16 -5.71
C ALA A 67 1.70 10.70 -5.99
N LEU A 68 1.97 10.26 -7.21
CA LEU A 68 1.74 8.88 -7.62
C LEU A 68 3.07 8.20 -7.92
N LEU A 69 3.37 7.14 -7.20
CA LEU A 69 4.46 6.23 -7.53
C LEU A 69 3.90 5.10 -8.40
N THR A 70 4.37 4.95 -9.62
CA THR A 70 4.04 3.83 -10.52
C THR A 70 5.27 3.02 -10.85
N TRP A 71 5.03 1.80 -11.32
CA TRP A 71 6.08 0.95 -11.85
C TRP A 71 5.68 0.33 -13.18
N THR A 72 6.68 -0.15 -13.92
CA THR A 72 6.50 -1.01 -15.08
C THR A 72 7.48 -2.15 -14.97
N LEU A 73 6.97 -3.37 -15.19
CA LEU A 73 7.75 -4.60 -15.24
C LEU A 73 7.88 -5.03 -16.71
N GLU A 74 9.07 -5.41 -17.12
CA GLU A 74 9.30 -6.04 -18.43
C GLU A 74 9.90 -7.44 -18.25
N PRO A 75 9.22 -8.52 -18.69
CA PRO A 75 7.89 -8.51 -19.30
C PRO A 75 6.76 -8.14 -18.31
N PRO A 76 5.64 -7.59 -18.79
CA PRO A 76 4.51 -7.22 -17.93
C PRO A 76 3.94 -8.47 -17.27
N ALA A 77 3.84 -8.44 -15.95
CA ALA A 77 3.22 -9.50 -15.17
C ALA A 77 1.74 -9.18 -14.96
N ILE A 78 0.87 -10.16 -15.21
CA ILE A 78 -0.57 -10.03 -14.98
C ILE A 78 -0.81 -10.12 -13.48
N ASP A 79 -1.51 -9.14 -12.90
CA ASP A 79 -1.92 -9.09 -11.49
C ASP A 79 -0.73 -9.20 -10.49
N ALA A 80 0.42 -8.64 -10.83
CA ALA A 80 1.62 -8.75 -10.00
C ALA A 80 1.51 -8.01 -8.65
N GLY A 81 0.59 -7.06 -8.54
CA GLY A 81 0.47 -6.18 -7.39
C GLY A 81 1.73 -5.33 -7.21
N VAL A 82 2.04 -4.97 -5.96
CA VAL A 82 3.24 -4.20 -5.64
C VAL A 82 4.49 -5.11 -5.63
N PRO A 83 5.56 -4.77 -6.39
CA PRO A 83 6.82 -5.50 -6.31
C PRO A 83 7.37 -5.47 -4.88
N ALA A 84 7.94 -6.59 -4.43
CA ALA A 84 8.42 -6.75 -3.06
C ALA A 84 9.46 -5.68 -2.68
N GLU A 85 10.31 -5.29 -3.62
CA GLU A 85 11.33 -4.27 -3.45
C GLU A 85 10.72 -2.87 -3.30
N VAL A 86 9.63 -2.59 -4.02
CA VAL A 86 8.86 -1.34 -3.86
C VAL A 86 8.19 -1.31 -2.50
N ALA A 87 7.54 -2.41 -2.09
CA ALA A 87 6.90 -2.52 -0.78
C ALA A 87 7.93 -2.35 0.36
N ALA A 88 9.12 -2.93 0.22
CA ALA A 88 10.21 -2.80 1.19
C ALA A 88 10.67 -1.34 1.33
N VAL A 89 10.97 -0.66 0.22
CA VAL A 89 11.40 0.75 0.24
C VAL A 89 10.32 1.66 0.81
N VAL A 90 9.07 1.49 0.38
CA VAL A 90 7.95 2.31 0.86
C VAL A 90 7.74 2.10 2.36
N SER A 91 7.88 0.87 2.84
CA SER A 91 7.77 0.54 4.27
C SER A 91 8.92 1.09 5.09
N GLU A 92 10.15 1.04 4.58
CA GLU A 92 11.32 1.65 5.23
C GLU A 92 11.08 3.15 5.43
N VAL A 93 10.70 3.86 4.37
CA VAL A 93 10.46 5.30 4.46
C VAL A 93 9.25 5.62 5.34
N ALA A 94 8.17 4.85 5.23
CA ALA A 94 6.98 5.02 6.07
C ALA A 94 7.33 4.86 7.55
N THR A 95 8.02 3.78 7.93
CA THR A 95 8.40 3.49 9.32
C THR A 95 9.45 4.47 9.86
N PHE A 96 10.34 4.97 9.00
CA PHE A 96 11.25 6.06 9.35
C PHE A 96 10.52 7.37 9.68
N LEU A 97 9.40 7.65 8.99
CA LEU A 97 8.57 8.82 9.26
C LEU A 97 7.71 8.66 10.54
N GLY A 98 7.37 7.42 10.90
CA GLY A 98 6.75 7.01 12.15
C GLY A 98 5.97 5.69 12.01
N SER A 99 5.16 5.31 13.00
CA SER A 99 4.45 4.03 12.96
C SER A 99 3.41 3.99 11.85
N VAL A 100 3.21 2.83 11.23
CA VAL A 100 2.30 2.64 10.09
C VAL A 100 1.03 1.95 10.55
N ALA A 101 -0.09 2.63 10.43
CA ALA A 101 -1.41 2.13 10.81
C ALA A 101 -2.18 1.65 9.57
N PHE A 102 -2.58 0.39 9.59
CA PHE A 102 -3.38 -0.27 8.57
C PHE A 102 -4.79 -0.51 9.09
N ARG A 103 -5.77 -0.33 8.23
CA ARG A 103 -7.13 -0.77 8.51
C ARG A 103 -7.27 -2.27 8.24
N ILE A 104 -7.77 -3.03 9.21
CA ILE A 104 -8.00 -4.48 9.07
C ILE A 104 -9.47 -4.84 9.32
N PHE A 105 -10.00 -5.76 8.52
CA PHE A 105 -11.38 -6.27 8.68
C PHE A 105 -11.41 -7.69 9.25
N PHE A 106 -10.33 -8.44 9.03
CA PHE A 106 -10.13 -9.79 9.54
C PHE A 106 -8.72 -9.82 10.12
N PRO A 107 -8.55 -10.10 11.42
CA PRO A 107 -7.25 -10.13 12.08
C PRO A 107 -6.51 -11.46 11.90
N ASP A 108 -7.11 -12.39 11.15
CA ASP A 108 -6.47 -13.66 10.80
C ASP A 108 -5.30 -13.33 9.85
N ASP A 109 -4.10 -13.86 10.14
CA ASP A 109 -2.87 -13.70 9.34
C ASP A 109 -2.12 -12.35 9.44
N LEU A 110 -2.22 -11.65 10.58
CA LEU A 110 -1.38 -10.47 10.82
C LEU A 110 0.11 -10.84 11.01
N PRO A 111 1.04 -10.05 10.41
CA PRO A 111 2.47 -10.15 10.66
C PRO A 111 2.84 -10.07 12.15
N THR A 112 3.93 -10.75 12.52
CA THR A 112 4.47 -10.68 13.88
C THR A 112 4.93 -9.26 14.21
N GLY A 113 4.70 -8.82 15.46
CA GLY A 113 5.15 -7.50 15.93
C GLY A 113 4.16 -6.37 15.68
N MET A 114 2.97 -6.65 15.13
CA MET A 114 1.91 -5.66 15.00
C MET A 114 1.12 -5.48 16.31
N ILE A 115 0.76 -4.24 16.61
CA ILE A 115 -0.17 -3.90 17.69
C ILE A 115 -1.57 -3.75 17.09
N VAL A 116 -2.55 -4.49 17.63
CA VAL A 116 -3.94 -4.40 17.19
C VAL A 116 -4.74 -3.50 18.13
N LEU A 117 -5.32 -2.45 17.56
CA LEU A 117 -6.27 -1.56 18.20
C LEU A 117 -7.67 -1.97 17.75
N CYS A 118 -8.29 -2.85 18.54
CA CYS A 118 -9.62 -3.41 18.23
C CYS A 118 -10.66 -2.31 18.03
N ALA A 119 -11.64 -2.46 17.15
CA ALA A 119 -12.79 -1.58 17.03
C ALA A 119 -13.59 -1.54 18.34
N PRO A 120 -14.26 -0.42 18.66
CA PRO A 120 -15.11 -0.34 19.84
C PRO A 120 -16.23 -1.39 19.75
N LYS A 121 -16.39 -2.22 20.79
CA LYS A 121 -17.43 -3.27 20.87
C LYS A 121 -18.83 -2.65 20.74
N ARG A 122 -19.75 -3.31 20.02
CA ARG A 122 -21.07 -2.76 19.71
C ARG A 122 -22.22 -3.69 20.08
N TRP A 123 -23.33 -3.06 20.45
CA TRP A 123 -24.61 -3.74 20.63
C TRP A 123 -25.17 -4.20 19.28
N LEU A 124 -25.82 -5.37 19.28
CA LEU A 124 -26.23 -6.10 18.07
C LEU A 124 -27.06 -5.28 17.05
N PRO A 125 -28.04 -4.46 17.46
CA PRO A 125 -28.84 -3.65 16.54
C PRO A 125 -28.04 -2.56 15.82
N VAL A 126 -27.08 -1.94 16.53
CA VAL A 126 -26.17 -0.94 15.95
C VAL A 126 -25.26 -1.58 14.91
N ALA A 127 -24.76 -2.79 15.19
CA ALA A 127 -23.97 -3.55 14.24
C ALA A 127 -24.76 -3.88 12.96
N LEU A 128 -26.05 -4.23 13.07
CA LEU A 128 -26.92 -4.47 11.92
C LEU A 128 -27.11 -3.19 11.07
N TYR A 129 -27.48 -2.08 11.72
CA TYR A 129 -27.68 -0.79 11.03
C TYR A 129 -26.43 -0.34 10.28
N GLN A 130 -25.26 -0.49 10.89
CA GLN A 130 -23.99 -0.10 10.29
C GLN A 130 -23.57 -1.04 9.16
N ARG A 131 -23.92 -2.32 9.23
CA ARG A 131 -23.76 -3.25 8.11
C ARG A 131 -24.60 -2.81 6.92
N PHE A 132 -25.85 -2.40 7.14
CA PHE A 132 -26.72 -1.86 6.09
C PHE A 132 -26.21 -0.53 5.52
N THR A 133 -25.76 0.39 6.37
CA THR A 133 -25.26 1.71 5.96
C THR A 133 -23.78 1.72 5.57
N ARG A 134 -23.12 0.56 5.53
CA ARG A 134 -21.70 0.43 5.16
C ARG A 134 -20.80 1.32 6.04
N SER A 135 -21.12 1.47 7.32
CA SER A 135 -20.43 2.35 8.28
C SER A 135 -19.86 1.57 9.48
N TRP A 136 -19.62 0.27 9.30
CA TRP A 136 -19.06 -0.55 10.37
C TRP A 136 -17.61 -0.15 10.69
N PRO A 137 -17.19 -0.27 11.95
CA PRO A 137 -15.86 0.10 12.37
C PRO A 137 -14.85 -0.95 11.88
N ALA A 138 -13.58 -0.57 11.85
CA ALA A 138 -12.51 -1.49 11.55
C ALA A 138 -11.48 -1.49 12.69
N ASP A 139 -10.87 -2.65 12.89
CA ASP A 139 -9.69 -2.75 13.73
C ASP A 139 -8.54 -2.05 13.01
N ILE A 140 -7.56 -1.56 13.78
CA ILE A 140 -6.36 -0.94 13.24
C ILE A 140 -5.16 -1.76 13.67
N ALA A 141 -4.37 -2.25 12.72
CA ALA A 141 -3.07 -2.85 13.00
C ALA A 141 -2.00 -1.78 12.86
N VAL A 142 -1.07 -1.70 13.81
CA VAL A 142 0.02 -0.73 13.80
C VAL A 142 1.35 -1.48 13.72
N ALA A 143 2.12 -1.20 12.68
CA ALA A 143 3.49 -1.67 12.53
C ALA A 143 4.47 -0.56 12.93
N ALA A 144 5.41 -0.90 13.81
CA ALA A 144 6.58 -0.06 14.09
C ALA A 144 7.80 -0.45 13.23
N GLU A 145 7.78 -1.64 12.64
CA GLU A 145 8.89 -2.22 11.89
C GLU A 145 8.59 -2.28 10.40
N ALA A 146 9.61 -2.01 9.57
CA ALA A 146 9.48 -1.96 8.12
C ALA A 146 9.05 -3.32 7.53
N ALA A 147 9.55 -4.43 8.09
CA ALA A 147 9.21 -5.77 7.62
C ALA A 147 7.71 -6.08 7.77
N ALA A 148 7.13 -5.79 8.93
CA ALA A 148 5.70 -5.98 9.18
C ALA A 148 4.84 -5.06 8.28
N ALA A 149 5.26 -3.82 8.06
CA ALA A 149 4.58 -2.91 7.14
C ALA A 149 4.66 -3.39 5.68
N ALA A 150 5.80 -3.93 5.25
CA ALA A 150 5.98 -4.45 3.90
C ALA A 150 5.12 -5.68 3.66
N GLU A 151 5.08 -6.61 4.61
CA GLU A 151 4.22 -7.78 4.55
C GLU A 151 2.75 -7.37 4.45
N MET A 152 2.32 -6.37 5.25
CA MET A 152 0.97 -5.82 5.12
C MET A 152 0.71 -5.26 3.74
N PHE A 153 1.60 -4.45 3.15
CA PHE A 153 1.40 -3.91 1.81
C PHE A 153 1.37 -4.96 0.71
N LEU A 154 1.99 -6.12 0.90
CA LEU A 154 1.91 -7.23 -0.05
C LEU A 154 0.57 -7.97 0.08
N GLN A 155 -0.04 -7.97 1.26
CA GLN A 155 -1.36 -8.55 1.49
C GLN A 155 -2.46 -7.65 0.89
N ASP A 156 -3.30 -8.21 0.03
CA ASP A 156 -4.52 -7.58 -0.47
C ASP A 156 -4.34 -6.24 -1.22
N TRP A 157 -3.13 -5.90 -1.67
CA TRP A 157 -2.84 -4.69 -2.47
C TRP A 157 -3.75 -4.58 -3.71
N GLN A 158 -3.86 -5.69 -4.44
CA GLN A 158 -4.71 -5.85 -5.63
C GLN A 158 -6.20 -5.65 -5.35
N LEU A 159 -6.66 -5.81 -4.11
CA LEU A 159 -8.06 -5.60 -3.75
C LEU A 159 -8.41 -4.12 -3.56
N GLN A 160 -7.44 -3.21 -3.72
CA GLN A 160 -7.57 -1.75 -3.55
C GLN A 160 -8.16 -1.33 -2.19
N GLY A 161 -8.19 -2.27 -1.24
CA GLY A 161 -8.90 -2.14 0.02
C GLY A 161 -8.02 -1.68 1.16
N GLN A 162 -6.71 -1.67 0.97
CA GLN A 162 -5.76 -1.45 2.05
C GLN A 162 -5.16 -0.05 1.94
N MET A 163 -5.45 0.78 2.93
CA MET A 163 -4.84 2.10 3.08
C MET A 163 -4.02 2.08 4.35
N ALA A 164 -2.86 2.71 4.29
CA ALA A 164 -1.99 2.91 5.43
C ALA A 164 -1.87 4.40 5.76
N LEU A 165 -1.82 4.70 7.06
CA LEU A 165 -1.55 6.02 7.60
C LEU A 165 -0.25 5.97 8.40
N VAL A 166 0.70 6.83 8.06
CA VAL A 166 1.93 6.99 8.83
C VAL A 166 1.69 8.03 9.91
N LEU A 167 1.78 7.57 11.16
CA LEU A 167 1.54 8.36 12.35
C LEU A 167 2.85 9.07 12.73
N GLY A 168 2.78 10.36 13.07
CA GLY A 168 3.94 11.10 13.58
C GLY A 168 4.42 10.58 14.93
N ALA A 169 5.60 11.03 15.37
CA ALA A 169 6.23 10.58 16.62
C ALA A 169 5.38 10.81 17.88
N LYS A 170 4.46 11.79 17.85
CA LYS A 170 3.52 12.05 18.96
C LYS A 170 2.36 11.04 19.02
N GLY A 171 2.27 10.13 18.05
CA GLY A 171 1.13 9.24 17.87
C GLY A 171 -0.11 9.96 17.36
N LEU A 172 -1.24 9.25 17.40
CA LEU A 172 -2.56 9.84 17.15
C LEU A 172 -3.17 10.31 18.46
N GLU A 173 -3.83 11.47 18.41
CA GLU A 173 -4.76 11.86 19.45
C GLU A 173 -5.90 10.85 19.53
N GLU A 174 -6.37 10.54 20.74
CA GLU A 174 -7.42 9.53 20.98
C GLU A 174 -8.70 9.83 20.17
N GLU A 175 -9.06 11.11 20.03
CA GLU A 175 -10.19 11.53 19.20
C GLU A 175 -9.99 11.17 17.72
N THR A 176 -8.78 11.37 17.18
CA THR A 176 -8.47 11.03 15.80
C THR A 176 -8.46 9.52 15.60
N LEU A 177 -7.89 8.78 16.55
CA LEU A 177 -7.90 7.31 16.52
C LEU A 177 -9.33 6.75 16.57
N ASP A 178 -10.19 7.29 17.43
CA ASP A 178 -11.58 6.89 17.53
C ASP A 178 -12.36 7.21 16.24
N ARG A 179 -12.10 8.36 15.61
CA ARG A 179 -12.65 8.70 14.29
C ARG A 179 -12.21 7.69 13.22
N LEU A 180 -10.93 7.31 13.19
CA LEU A 180 -10.41 6.34 12.23
C LEU A 180 -11.00 4.94 12.44
N ARG A 181 -11.12 4.48 13.70
CA ARG A 181 -11.76 3.20 14.06
C ARG A 181 -13.23 3.17 13.68
N LYS A 182 -13.93 4.30 13.75
CA LYS A 182 -15.35 4.42 13.40
C LYS A 182 -15.61 4.54 11.89
N ALA A 183 -14.64 5.04 11.12
CA ALA A 183 -14.81 5.27 9.70
C ALA A 183 -14.51 4.03 8.87
N ARG A 184 -15.52 3.48 8.21
CA ARG A 184 -15.29 2.40 7.23
C ARG A 184 -14.36 2.85 6.12
N ASN A 185 -14.50 4.06 5.61
CA ASN A 185 -13.73 4.56 4.47
C ASN A 185 -12.99 5.87 4.82
N TRP A 186 -11.65 5.81 4.87
CA TRP A 186 -10.80 6.96 5.19
C TRP A 186 -10.65 7.96 4.04
N ASN A 187 -10.91 7.52 2.81
CA ASN A 187 -10.83 8.33 1.60
C ASN A 187 -11.61 9.65 1.65
N LYS A 188 -12.77 9.64 2.31
CA LYS A 188 -13.68 10.79 2.38
C LYS A 188 -13.40 11.69 3.58
N MET A 189 -12.44 11.32 4.41
CA MET A 189 -12.07 12.10 5.58
C MET A 189 -11.11 13.22 5.17
N SER A 190 -11.14 14.31 5.93
CA SER A 190 -10.04 15.27 5.93
C SER A 190 -8.75 14.56 6.35
N PHE A 191 -7.61 15.04 5.86
CA PHE A 191 -6.31 14.51 6.29
C PHE A 191 -6.20 14.56 7.82
N PRO A 192 -6.05 13.43 8.53
CA PRO A 192 -6.16 13.42 9.99
C PRO A 192 -4.98 14.15 10.67
N THR A 193 -5.25 14.86 11.76
CA THR A 193 -4.20 15.47 12.59
C THR A 193 -3.26 14.40 13.13
N GLY A 194 -1.96 14.67 13.11
CA GLY A 194 -0.94 13.73 13.58
C GLY A 194 -0.55 12.65 12.56
N VAL A 195 -1.24 12.55 11.43
CA VAL A 195 -0.78 11.75 10.27
C VAL A 195 0.21 12.59 9.46
N ARG A 196 1.27 11.94 8.97
CA ARG A 196 2.30 12.56 8.13
C ARG A 196 2.14 12.19 6.66
N LEU A 197 1.82 10.92 6.41
CA LEU A 197 1.70 10.34 5.08
C LEU A 197 0.51 9.37 5.05
N LEU A 198 -0.26 9.43 3.97
CA LEU A 198 -1.20 8.41 3.57
C LEU A 198 -0.59 7.65 2.39
N VAL A 199 -0.67 6.32 2.46
CA VAL A 199 -0.25 5.41 1.40
C VAL A 199 -1.47 4.58 1.00
N ALA A 200 -1.82 4.59 -0.28
CA ALA A 200 -2.94 3.83 -0.80
C ALA A 200 -2.64 3.24 -2.18
N PRO A 201 -3.23 2.10 -2.55
CA PRO A 201 -3.16 1.55 -3.88
C PRO A 201 -3.82 2.48 -4.89
N ALA A 202 -3.24 2.55 -6.08
CA ALA A 202 -3.71 3.33 -7.22
C ALA A 202 -3.59 2.50 -8.50
N VAL A 203 -4.30 2.93 -9.56
CA VAL A 203 -4.17 2.39 -10.94
C VAL A 203 -4.27 0.86 -10.98
N ASP A 204 -5.41 0.29 -10.60
CA ASP A 204 -5.64 -1.18 -10.63
C ASP A 204 -4.64 -2.03 -9.82
N GLY A 205 -3.87 -1.39 -8.93
CA GLY A 205 -2.86 -2.04 -8.10
C GLY A 205 -1.42 -1.77 -8.55
N ASP A 206 -1.22 -1.15 -9.72
CA ASP A 206 0.07 -0.89 -10.34
C ASP A 206 0.67 0.49 -9.97
N GLY A 207 0.14 1.09 -8.91
CA GLY A 207 0.67 2.32 -8.35
C GLY A 207 0.34 2.51 -6.88
N ILE A 208 1.04 3.46 -6.28
CA ILE A 208 0.89 3.92 -4.90
C ILE A 208 0.57 5.41 -4.93
N LEU A 209 -0.62 5.77 -4.46
CA LEU A 209 -0.95 7.14 -4.08
C LEU A 209 -0.27 7.46 -2.75
N LEU A 210 0.56 8.50 -2.77
CA LEU A 210 1.14 9.14 -1.60
C LEU A 210 0.41 10.45 -1.36
N ALA A 211 -0.08 10.69 -0.16
CA ALA A 211 -0.69 11.98 0.19
C ALA A 211 -0.19 12.52 1.52
N THR A 212 0.04 13.84 1.60
CA THR A 212 0.50 14.53 2.80
C THR A 212 -0.34 15.79 3.04
N HIS A 213 -0.27 16.36 4.24
CA HIS A 213 -1.03 17.56 4.59
C HIS A 213 -0.50 18.84 3.93
N SER A 214 0.76 18.87 3.45
CA SER A 214 1.41 20.08 2.94
C SER A 214 2.51 19.75 1.93
N ALA A 215 2.84 20.72 1.07
CA ALA A 215 3.86 20.56 0.04
C ALA A 215 5.26 20.34 0.61
N PRO A 216 5.72 21.05 1.66
CA PRO A 216 7.02 20.77 2.27
C PRO A 216 7.13 19.35 2.83
N GLU A 217 6.04 18.81 3.38
CA GLU A 217 6.03 17.42 3.85
C GLU A 217 6.05 16.44 2.68
N MET A 218 5.33 16.73 1.58
CA MET A 218 5.43 15.94 0.34
C MET A 218 6.86 15.94 -0.21
N ASP A 219 7.50 17.10 -0.34
CA ASP A 219 8.88 17.22 -0.83
C ASP A 219 9.84 16.37 -0.01
N ARG A 220 9.70 16.42 1.33
CA ARG A 220 10.47 15.60 2.24
C ARG A 220 10.24 14.10 2.00
N VAL A 221 9.00 13.66 1.89
CA VAL A 221 8.65 12.25 1.62
C VAL A 221 9.27 11.80 0.30
N LEU A 222 9.11 12.58 -0.77
CA LEU A 222 9.63 12.23 -2.09
C LEU A 222 11.16 12.22 -2.14
N GLY A 223 11.82 13.13 -1.42
CA GLY A 223 13.28 13.12 -1.26
C GLY A 223 13.77 11.86 -0.53
N LEU A 224 13.08 11.43 0.53
CA LEU A 224 13.40 10.19 1.24
C LEU A 224 13.17 8.95 0.38
N MET A 225 12.05 8.89 -0.34
CA MET A 225 11.73 7.80 -1.27
C MET A 225 12.78 7.71 -2.39
N SER A 226 13.10 8.82 -3.05
CA SER A 226 14.11 8.85 -4.11
C SER A 226 15.48 8.37 -3.61
N ALA A 227 15.91 8.84 -2.43
CA ALA A 227 17.15 8.38 -1.83
C ALA A 227 17.13 6.88 -1.47
N ALA A 228 16.01 6.37 -0.95
CA ALA A 228 15.86 4.96 -0.59
C ALA A 228 15.84 4.05 -1.82
N PHE A 229 15.12 4.41 -2.88
CA PHE A 229 15.15 3.70 -4.16
C PHE A 229 16.56 3.66 -4.75
N ALA A 230 17.27 4.79 -4.74
CA ALA A 230 18.66 4.84 -5.22
C ALA A 230 19.58 3.91 -4.41
N ARG A 231 19.44 3.85 -3.08
CA ARG A 231 20.20 2.91 -2.22
C ARG A 231 19.88 1.45 -2.52
N ALA A 232 18.63 1.15 -2.85
CA ALA A 232 18.17 -0.18 -3.24
C ALA A 232 18.58 -0.58 -4.67
N GLY A 233 19.26 0.31 -5.43
CA GLY A 233 19.60 0.06 -6.82
C GLY A 233 18.41 0.13 -7.77
N LEU A 234 17.31 0.77 -7.36
CA LEU A 234 16.08 0.90 -8.13
C LEU A 234 16.02 2.29 -8.77
N PRO A 235 16.18 2.40 -10.11
CA PRO A 235 16.11 3.70 -10.78
C PRO A 235 14.69 4.25 -10.71
N CYS A 236 14.55 5.45 -10.14
CA CYS A 236 13.27 6.13 -9.99
C CYS A 236 13.35 7.54 -10.60
N THR A 237 12.47 7.83 -11.55
CA THR A 237 12.37 9.14 -12.18
C THR A 237 11.28 9.98 -11.51
N MET A 238 11.52 11.28 -11.32
CA MET A 238 10.48 12.21 -10.88
C MET A 238 9.95 13.01 -12.07
N VAL A 239 8.62 13.06 -12.20
CA VAL A 239 7.90 13.75 -13.27
C VAL A 239 6.94 14.78 -12.66
N GLY A 240 6.78 15.90 -13.36
CA GLY A 240 5.98 17.04 -12.90
C GLY A 240 6.85 18.19 -12.38
N PRO A 241 6.29 19.40 -12.25
CA PRO A 241 7.06 20.56 -11.86
C PRO A 241 7.59 20.37 -10.42
N PRO A 242 8.88 20.66 -10.15
CA PRO A 242 9.26 21.02 -8.79
C PRO A 242 8.40 22.23 -8.43
N GLU A 243 7.73 22.23 -7.28
CA GLU A 243 6.96 23.41 -6.89
C GLU A 243 7.94 24.58 -6.82
N THR A 244 7.76 25.50 -7.76
CA THR A 244 8.45 26.77 -7.80
C THR A 244 8.29 27.37 -6.42
N THR A 245 9.41 27.59 -5.72
CA THR A 245 9.43 28.39 -4.49
C THR A 245 8.76 29.71 -4.84
N LEU A 246 7.48 29.86 -4.52
CA LEU A 246 6.77 31.13 -4.54
C LEU A 246 7.46 31.94 -3.45
N GLN A 247 8.54 32.61 -3.84
CA GLN A 247 9.15 33.67 -3.05
C GLN A 247 8.01 34.63 -2.70
N SER A 248 7.74 34.71 -1.40
CA SER A 248 6.77 35.63 -0.85
C SER A 248 7.14 37.05 -1.31
N ASN A 249 6.41 37.57 -2.30
CA ASN A 249 6.30 39.01 -2.45
C ASN A 249 5.53 39.52 -1.23
N GLN A 250 6.26 39.88 -0.17
CA GLN A 250 5.72 40.73 0.87
C GLN A 250 5.44 42.11 0.24
N PRO A 251 4.20 42.61 0.29
CA PRO A 251 3.98 44.02 0.02
C PRO A 251 4.63 44.85 1.13
N ARG A 252 5.36 45.88 0.73
CA ARG A 252 5.90 46.92 1.61
C ARG A 252 4.78 47.79 2.18
#